data_AF-A0A9N9D7Y2-F1
#
_entry.id   AF-A0A9N9D7Y2-F1
#
_cell.length_a   1.000
_cell.length_b   1.000
_cell.length_c   1.000
_cell.angle_alpha   90.00
_cell.angle_beta   90.00
_cell.angle_gamma   90.00
#
_symmetry.space_group_name_H-M   'P 1'
#
loop_
_entity.id
_entity.type
_entity.pdbx_description
1 polymer ?
#
loop_
_entity_poly.entity_id
_entity_poly.type
_entity_poly.pdbx_seq_one_letter_code
_entity_poly.pdbx_strand_id
1 'polypeptide(L)'
;MARKKIRTSISRISLPLLGHDVFTQVPPEIFIKICSYLHPKDLASLNVVCRLFNNYLSSTETSSNVIWMDSKQNMLPPIDISPPEGMDERHFLMSIYGKWCQKCWKKERKTNSVKWEFPLQCCAQCRNSIVKSYEDFTNNVIPILRALPSAIHIPDKRLTKIRIELQYWAPQVQGVYREYSRLKTIELKRKFLQSLKEQSRKKEIEIAKYTSWQEEYKKKCENFKIQAIENRRNAIISRVYEMMNERYDDDGKEFKWQWKTLNDLNAYKNAIKSKSTAPFTEKAWKLLRRKIESAHYINMKM
;
A
#
# COMPACT_ATOMS: atom_id res chain seq x y z
N MET A 1 -28.51 21.16 -49.99
CA MET A 1 -29.55 20.74 -49.02
C MET A 1 -28.91 20.51 -47.65
N ALA A 2 -28.98 21.49 -46.74
CA ALA A 2 -28.43 21.41 -45.40
C ALA A 2 -29.58 21.55 -44.38
N ARG A 3 -29.82 20.51 -43.57
CA ARG A 3 -30.81 20.53 -42.49
C ARG A 3 -30.16 21.03 -41.19
N LYS A 4 -30.44 22.28 -40.81
CA LYS A 4 -30.23 22.82 -39.45
C LYS A 4 -31.11 22.03 -38.46
N LYS A 5 -30.50 21.33 -37.50
CA LYS A 5 -31.20 20.81 -36.32
C LYS A 5 -31.18 21.88 -35.22
N ILE A 6 -32.35 22.42 -34.93
CA ILE A 6 -32.65 23.30 -33.79
C ILE A 6 -32.51 22.47 -32.52
N ARG A 7 -31.65 22.88 -31.60
CA ARG A 7 -31.45 22.24 -30.30
C ARG A 7 -32.25 23.03 -29.27
N THR A 8 -33.39 22.49 -28.87
CA THR A 8 -34.26 23.04 -27.82
C THR A 8 -33.51 23.07 -26.48
N SER A 9 -33.49 24.25 -25.87
CA SER A 9 -32.92 24.54 -24.56
C SER A 9 -33.83 24.01 -23.46
N ILE A 10 -33.41 22.92 -22.81
CA ILE A 10 -33.97 22.52 -21.51
C ILE A 10 -33.21 23.34 -20.46
N SER A 11 -33.91 24.33 -19.90
CA SER A 11 -33.49 25.11 -18.74
C SER A 11 -33.08 24.18 -17.60
N ARG A 12 -31.81 24.25 -17.20
CA ARG A 12 -31.33 23.59 -15.98
C ARG A 12 -31.99 24.29 -14.79
N ILE A 13 -32.89 23.59 -14.13
CA ILE A 13 -33.36 23.95 -12.79
C ILE A 13 -32.12 23.91 -11.88
N SER A 14 -31.68 25.07 -11.43
CA SER A 14 -30.63 25.24 -10.44
C SER A 14 -31.15 24.79 -9.08
N LEU A 15 -30.75 23.60 -8.62
CA LEU A 15 -30.85 23.27 -7.21
C LEU A 15 -29.86 24.14 -6.40
N PRO A 16 -30.22 24.57 -5.18
CA PRO A 16 -29.34 25.37 -4.34
C PRO A 16 -28.09 24.56 -3.94
N LEU A 17 -26.93 25.19 -4.07
CA LEU A 17 -25.62 24.73 -3.57
C LEU A 17 -25.65 24.61 -2.04
N LEU A 18 -26.13 23.48 -1.51
CA LEU A 18 -25.89 23.09 -0.12
C LEU A 18 -24.85 21.97 -0.11
N GLY A 19 -23.58 22.35 -0.08
CA GLY A 19 -22.47 21.41 -0.08
C GLY A 19 -21.13 22.14 -0.08
N HIS A 20 -20.95 23.10 0.82
CA HIS A 20 -19.60 23.60 1.07
C HIS A 20 -18.80 22.48 1.74
N ASP A 21 -17.72 22.05 1.09
CA ASP A 21 -16.80 21.07 1.64
C ASP A 21 -16.19 21.62 2.94
N VAL A 22 -16.37 20.92 4.06
CA VAL A 22 -15.86 21.30 5.39
C VAL A 22 -14.36 21.63 5.31
N PHE A 23 -13.61 20.94 4.45
CA PHE A 23 -12.18 21.17 4.29
C PHE A 23 -11.81 22.48 3.57
N THR A 24 -12.76 23.13 2.89
CA THR A 24 -12.56 24.47 2.33
C THR A 24 -12.79 25.59 3.35
N GLN A 25 -13.37 25.27 4.51
CA GLN A 25 -13.60 26.20 5.62
C GLN A 25 -12.53 26.08 6.72
N VAL A 26 -11.78 24.98 6.73
CA VAL A 26 -10.68 24.77 7.67
C VAL A 26 -9.47 25.61 7.22
N PRO A 27 -8.87 26.44 8.11
CA PRO A 27 -7.65 27.16 7.78
C PRO A 27 -6.53 26.20 7.35
N PRO A 28 -5.71 26.55 6.35
CA PRO A 28 -4.64 25.69 5.82
C PRO A 28 -3.72 25.11 6.91
N GLU A 29 -3.42 25.90 7.95
CA GLU A 29 -2.56 25.53 9.07
C GLU A 29 -3.17 24.39 9.90
N ILE A 30 -4.48 24.46 10.15
CA ILE A 30 -5.21 23.42 10.88
C ILE A 30 -5.28 22.15 10.03
N PHE A 31 -5.52 22.29 8.72
CA PHE A 31 -5.51 21.14 7.81
C PHE A 31 -4.14 20.43 7.80
N ILE A 32 -3.05 21.20 7.68
CA ILE A 32 -1.67 20.70 7.74
C ILE A 32 -1.41 19.99 9.07
N LYS A 33 -1.88 20.56 10.19
CA LYS A 33 -1.76 19.95 11.52
C LYS A 33 -2.55 18.65 11.64
N ILE A 34 -3.74 18.56 11.04
CA ILE A 34 -4.49 17.30 10.98
C ILE A 34 -3.67 16.26 10.21
N CYS A 35 -3.11 16.64 9.05
CA CYS A 35 -2.28 15.76 8.23
C CYS A 35 -1.05 15.20 8.98
N SER A 36 -0.42 15.97 9.88
CA SER A 36 0.73 15.47 10.66
C SER A 36 0.38 14.34 11.64
N TYR A 37 -0.91 14.09 11.91
CA TYR A 37 -1.41 12.98 12.72
C TYR A 37 -2.18 11.92 11.92
N LEU A 38 -2.10 11.96 10.58
CA LEU A 38 -2.65 10.89 9.76
C LEU A 38 -1.57 9.85 9.47
N HIS A 39 -1.98 8.59 9.34
CA HIS A 39 -1.07 7.54 8.90
C HIS A 39 -0.60 7.83 7.46
N PRO A 40 0.67 7.57 7.06
CA PRO A 40 1.18 7.94 5.73
C PRO A 40 0.37 7.37 4.55
N LYS A 41 -0.23 6.20 4.74
CA LYS A 41 -1.20 5.60 3.81
C LYS A 41 -2.41 6.49 3.52
N ASP A 42 -2.93 7.17 4.54
CA ASP A 42 -4.09 8.04 4.42
C ASP A 42 -3.68 9.39 3.83
N LEU A 43 -2.49 9.90 4.17
CA LEU A 43 -1.89 11.04 3.47
C LEU A 43 -1.72 10.78 1.97
N ALA A 44 -1.20 9.60 1.61
CA ALA A 44 -1.07 9.20 0.21
C ALA A 44 -2.44 9.10 -0.49
N SER A 45 -3.49 8.72 0.25
CA SER A 45 -4.88 8.76 -0.26
C SER A 45 -5.34 10.18 -0.52
N LEU A 46 -5.19 11.07 0.47
CA LEU A 46 -5.60 12.47 0.39
C LEU A 46 -4.88 13.23 -0.73
N ASN A 47 -3.60 12.91 -0.95
CA ASN A 47 -2.76 13.53 -1.96
C ASN A 47 -3.34 13.40 -3.39
N VAL A 48 -4.16 12.38 -3.65
CA VAL A 48 -4.76 12.16 -4.97
C VAL A 48 -6.26 12.50 -5.04
N VAL A 49 -6.86 13.03 -3.98
CA VAL A 49 -8.30 13.35 -3.93
C VAL A 49 -8.62 14.60 -4.74
N CYS A 50 -7.90 15.70 -4.50
CA CYS A 50 -8.13 16.97 -5.18
C CYS A 50 -6.83 17.75 -5.34
N ARG A 51 -6.82 18.77 -6.22
CA ARG A 51 -5.64 19.61 -6.46
C ARG A 51 -5.17 20.36 -5.21
N LEU A 52 -6.09 20.79 -4.35
CA LEU A 52 -5.76 21.52 -3.14
C LEU A 52 -4.92 20.67 -2.17
N PHE A 53 -5.40 19.47 -1.85
CA PHE A 53 -4.66 18.54 -0.99
C PHE A 53 -3.36 18.07 -1.65
N ASN A 54 -3.39 17.88 -2.97
CA ASN A 54 -2.18 17.57 -3.72
C ASN A 54 -1.14 18.66 -3.52
N ASN A 55 -1.50 19.93 -3.68
CA ASN A 55 -0.58 21.06 -3.53
C ASN A 55 0.02 21.12 -2.12
N TYR A 56 -0.80 20.96 -1.06
CA TYR A 56 -0.30 20.93 0.32
C TYR A 56 0.63 19.75 0.61
N LEU A 57 0.32 18.56 0.09
CA LEU A 57 1.04 17.32 0.38
C LEU A 57 2.13 16.97 -0.64
N SER A 58 2.30 17.80 -1.66
CA SER A 58 3.24 17.57 -2.77
C SER A 58 4.15 18.75 -3.08
N SER A 59 3.99 19.87 -2.39
CA SER A 59 4.85 21.04 -2.59
C SER A 59 6.31 20.63 -2.44
N THR A 60 7.16 21.17 -3.32
CA THR A 60 8.63 21.02 -3.22
C THR A 60 9.21 21.80 -2.05
N GLU A 61 8.39 22.59 -1.37
CA GLU A 61 8.76 23.32 -0.16
C GLU A 61 8.95 22.37 1.03
N THR A 62 9.80 22.80 1.96
CA THR A 62 10.11 22.10 3.21
C THR A 62 8.86 21.72 4.01
N SER A 63 7.79 22.50 3.90
CA SER A 63 6.51 22.30 4.58
C SER A 63 5.87 20.94 4.29
N SER A 64 5.85 20.48 3.05
CA SER A 64 5.28 19.18 2.69
C SER A 64 6.09 18.04 3.33
N ASN A 65 7.42 18.08 3.24
CA ASN A 65 8.27 17.04 3.84
C ASN A 65 8.10 16.95 5.36
N VAL A 66 7.94 18.07 6.05
CA VAL A 66 7.67 18.11 7.50
C VAL A 66 6.39 17.36 7.84
N ILE A 67 5.31 17.52 7.05
CA ILE A 67 4.05 16.79 7.27
C ILE A 67 4.28 15.27 7.22
N TRP A 68 5.04 14.80 6.24
CA TRP A 68 5.35 13.38 6.07
C TRP A 68 6.26 12.85 7.19
N MET A 69 7.24 13.65 7.63
CA MET A 69 8.11 13.32 8.76
C MET A 69 7.31 13.22 10.06
N ASP A 70 6.49 14.21 10.37
CA ASP A 70 5.65 14.22 11.57
C ASP A 70 4.64 13.08 11.55
N SER A 71 4.02 12.82 10.39
CA SER A 71 3.13 11.67 10.19
C SER A 71 3.83 10.35 10.51
N LYS A 72 5.06 10.15 10.01
CA LYS A 72 5.86 8.98 10.36
C LYS A 72 6.12 8.89 11.86
N GLN A 73 6.56 9.98 12.48
CA GLN A 73 6.91 10.00 13.90
C GLN A 73 5.70 9.75 14.82
N ASN A 74 4.54 10.30 14.46
CA ASN A 74 3.35 10.21 15.30
C ASN A 74 2.57 8.90 15.10
N MET A 75 2.56 8.34 13.89
CA MET A 75 1.60 7.28 13.51
C MET A 75 2.23 5.93 13.23
N LEU A 76 3.55 5.86 13.09
CA LEU A 76 4.26 4.62 12.84
C LEU A 76 5.08 4.25 14.08
N PRO A 77 5.21 2.94 14.38
CA PRO A 77 6.27 2.49 15.27
C PRO A 77 7.63 3.05 14.79
N PRO A 78 8.61 3.26 15.68
CA PRO A 78 9.92 3.74 15.30
C PRO A 78 10.46 2.99 14.07
N ILE A 79 10.56 3.71 12.96
CA ILE A 79 11.16 3.22 11.73
C ILE A 79 12.61 3.68 11.76
N ASP A 80 13.52 2.77 12.09
CA ASP A 80 14.96 3.05 12.19
C ASP A 80 15.66 3.17 10.83
N ILE A 81 14.90 3.33 9.75
CA ILE A 81 15.46 3.49 8.41
C ILE A 81 15.02 4.84 7.82
N SER A 82 16.02 5.63 7.44
CA SER A 82 15.83 6.89 6.72
C SER A 82 15.53 6.61 5.25
N PRO A 83 15.03 7.59 4.48
CA PRO A 83 14.94 7.49 3.03
C PRO A 83 16.31 7.22 2.38
N PRO A 84 16.36 6.48 1.25
CA PRO A 84 17.57 6.32 0.45
C PRO A 84 18.12 7.67 -0.03
N GLU A 85 19.42 7.71 -0.35
CA GLU A 85 20.04 8.92 -0.90
C GLU A 85 19.30 9.39 -2.18
N GLY A 86 18.95 10.69 -2.23
CA GLY A 86 18.22 11.29 -3.35
C GLY A 86 16.71 11.01 -3.36
N MET A 87 16.17 10.37 -2.32
CA MET A 87 14.73 10.18 -2.11
C MET A 87 14.25 11.02 -0.92
N ASP A 88 13.18 11.78 -1.11
CA ASP A 88 12.54 12.49 0.00
C ASP A 88 11.61 11.57 0.83
N GLU A 89 11.24 12.05 2.01
CA GLU A 89 10.41 11.30 2.97
C GLU A 89 9.05 10.92 2.37
N ARG A 90 8.46 11.83 1.58
CA ARG A 90 7.20 11.59 0.90
C ARG A 90 7.30 10.40 -0.05
N HIS A 91 8.26 10.41 -0.96
CA HIS A 91 8.43 9.35 -1.96
C HIS A 91 8.77 8.02 -1.29
N PHE A 92 9.55 8.06 -0.20
CA PHE A 92 9.87 6.91 0.61
C PHE A 92 8.63 6.28 1.25
N LEU A 93 7.86 7.06 2.00
CA LEU A 93 6.64 6.59 2.66
C LEU A 93 5.56 6.19 1.65
N MET A 94 5.42 6.92 0.56
CA MET A 94 4.54 6.52 -0.55
C MET A 94 4.97 5.17 -1.12
N SER A 95 6.26 4.91 -1.29
CA SER A 95 6.73 3.63 -1.82
C SER A 95 6.37 2.45 -0.89
N ILE A 96 6.45 2.67 0.42
CA ILE A 96 6.17 1.65 1.43
C ILE A 96 4.66 1.44 1.65
N TYR A 97 3.91 2.53 1.80
CA TYR A 97 2.51 2.51 2.26
C TYR A 97 1.49 2.80 1.17
N GLY A 98 1.93 3.40 0.07
CA GLY A 98 1.08 3.81 -1.03
C GLY A 98 0.44 2.63 -1.74
N LYS A 99 -0.72 2.91 -2.34
CA LYS A 99 -1.41 2.03 -3.30
C LYS A 99 -1.57 2.71 -4.65
N TRP A 100 -0.71 3.67 -4.98
CA TRP A 100 -0.78 4.43 -6.22
C TRP A 100 0.51 4.26 -7.00
N CYS A 101 0.37 4.23 -8.32
CA CYS A 101 1.54 4.33 -9.18
C CYS A 101 2.09 5.77 -9.12
N GLN A 102 3.34 5.96 -8.75
CA GLN A 102 4.01 7.27 -8.72
C GLN A 102 4.19 7.89 -10.11
N LYS A 103 4.00 7.12 -11.20
CA LYS A 103 4.06 7.62 -12.58
C LYS A 103 2.69 8.05 -13.13
N CYS A 104 1.66 7.22 -13.00
CA CYS A 104 0.34 7.49 -13.59
C CYS A 104 -0.75 7.84 -12.58
N TRP A 105 -0.44 7.83 -11.28
CA TRP A 105 -1.32 8.15 -10.15
C TRP A 105 -2.59 7.30 -10.05
N LYS A 106 -2.69 6.23 -10.84
CA LYS A 106 -3.79 5.27 -10.74
C LYS A 106 -3.60 4.38 -9.52
N LYS A 107 -4.72 4.12 -8.83
CA LYS A 107 -4.80 3.21 -7.69
C LYS A 107 -4.55 1.78 -8.17
N GLU A 108 -3.57 1.11 -7.58
CA GLU A 108 -3.25 -0.28 -7.82
C GLU A 108 -3.89 -1.15 -6.74
N ARG A 109 -4.55 -2.24 -7.15
CA ARG A 109 -5.23 -3.15 -6.20
C ARG A 109 -4.23 -4.04 -5.48
N LYS A 110 -3.11 -4.37 -6.14
CA LYS A 110 -2.03 -5.18 -5.59
C LYS A 110 -0.88 -4.28 -5.16
N THR A 111 -0.45 -4.41 -3.92
CA THR A 111 0.78 -3.75 -3.46
C THR A 111 1.96 -4.35 -4.22
N ASN A 112 2.49 -3.64 -5.21
CA ASN A 112 3.79 -3.98 -5.77
C ASN A 112 4.84 -3.66 -4.74
N SER A 113 5.66 -4.65 -4.37
CA SER A 113 6.82 -4.42 -3.52
C SER A 113 7.76 -3.44 -4.22
N VAL A 114 8.19 -2.41 -3.50
CA VAL A 114 9.29 -1.53 -3.91
C VAL A 114 10.47 -2.38 -4.32
N LYS A 115 11.09 -2.01 -5.44
CA LYS A 115 12.39 -2.54 -5.86
C LYS A 115 13.40 -1.46 -5.52
N TRP A 116 14.22 -1.68 -4.50
CA TRP A 116 15.14 -0.64 -4.00
C TRP A 116 16.26 -0.33 -4.98
N GLU A 117 16.51 -1.20 -5.95
CA GLU A 117 17.39 -0.95 -7.08
C GLU A 117 16.91 0.23 -7.93
N PHE A 118 15.59 0.41 -8.04
CA PHE A 118 14.92 1.52 -8.71
C PHE A 118 13.73 1.94 -7.85
N PRO A 119 13.95 2.77 -6.81
CA PRO A 119 13.02 2.94 -5.70
C PRO A 119 11.78 3.74 -6.15
N LEU A 120 10.90 3.06 -6.87
CA LEU A 120 9.75 3.62 -7.54
C LEU A 120 8.61 2.62 -7.45
N GLN A 121 7.51 3.05 -6.86
CA GLN A 121 6.27 2.30 -6.82
C GLN A 121 5.47 2.58 -8.09
N CYS A 122 5.52 1.63 -9.04
CA CYS A 122 4.77 1.71 -10.29
C CYS A 122 3.79 0.55 -10.46
N CYS A 123 2.67 0.81 -11.15
CA CYS A 123 1.85 -0.27 -11.69
C CYS A 123 2.65 -1.06 -12.73
N ALA A 124 2.24 -2.31 -13.00
CA ALA A 124 2.96 -3.19 -13.92
C ALA A 124 3.17 -2.56 -15.31
N GLN A 125 2.14 -1.90 -15.85
CA GLN A 125 2.22 -1.20 -17.14
C GLN A 125 3.29 -0.10 -17.14
N CYS A 126 3.29 0.77 -16.12
CA CYS A 126 4.28 1.84 -16.00
C CYS A 126 5.68 1.28 -15.79
N ARG A 127 5.82 0.22 -14.99
CA ARG A 127 7.11 -0.45 -14.78
C ARG A 127 7.67 -1.02 -16.06
N ASN A 128 6.89 -1.77 -16.84
CA ASN A 128 7.32 -2.37 -18.11
C ASN A 128 7.71 -1.32 -19.17
N SER A 129 7.21 -0.09 -19.04
CA SER A 129 7.60 1.02 -19.92
C SER A 129 8.99 1.60 -19.62
N ILE A 130 9.53 1.42 -18.41
CA ILE A 130 10.77 2.08 -17.95
C ILE A 130 11.83 1.11 -17.42
N VAL A 131 11.44 -0.11 -17.05
CA VAL A 131 12.35 -1.18 -16.64
C VAL A 131 12.55 -2.10 -17.83
N LYS A 132 13.81 -2.37 -18.15
CA LYS A 132 14.23 -3.15 -19.31
C LYS A 132 15.17 -4.26 -18.88
N SER A 133 15.08 -5.40 -19.54
CA SER A 133 16.01 -6.51 -19.36
C SER A 133 17.36 -6.15 -19.99
N TYR A 134 18.43 -6.86 -19.60
CA TYR A 134 19.74 -6.74 -20.23
C TYR A 134 19.68 -6.85 -21.77
N GLU A 135 18.81 -7.73 -22.27
CA GLU A 135 18.65 -8.06 -23.71
C GLU A 135 17.95 -6.95 -24.51
N ASP A 136 17.21 -6.08 -23.85
CA ASP A 136 16.51 -4.95 -24.49
C ASP A 136 17.45 -3.80 -24.89
N PHE A 137 18.73 -3.87 -24.50
CA PHE A 137 19.71 -2.81 -24.68
C PHE A 137 20.69 -3.11 -25.83
N THR A 138 21.17 -2.05 -26.49
CA THR A 138 22.17 -2.18 -27.56
C THR A 138 23.57 -2.48 -27.04
N ASN A 139 24.43 -3.07 -27.87
CA ASN A 139 25.79 -3.47 -27.47
C ASN A 139 26.64 -2.31 -26.92
N ASN A 140 26.39 -1.08 -27.38
CA ASN A 140 27.14 0.11 -26.99
C ASN A 140 26.96 0.49 -25.50
N VAL A 141 25.89 0.03 -24.84
CA VAL A 141 25.65 0.29 -23.42
C VAL A 141 26.09 -0.85 -22.51
N ILE A 142 26.50 -2.01 -23.04
CA ILE A 142 26.94 -3.17 -22.25
C ILE A 142 28.01 -2.82 -21.20
N PRO A 143 29.06 -2.01 -21.52
CA PRO A 143 30.05 -1.64 -20.50
C PRO A 143 29.45 -0.93 -19.29
N ILE A 144 28.39 -0.15 -19.52
CA ILE A 144 27.67 0.60 -18.48
C ILE A 144 26.77 -0.35 -17.68
N LEU A 145 26.05 -1.25 -18.34
CA LEU A 145 25.18 -2.23 -17.66
C LEU A 145 25.99 -3.07 -16.65
N ARG A 146 27.20 -3.50 -17.03
CA ARG A 146 28.13 -4.23 -16.15
C ARG A 146 28.70 -3.40 -14.99
N ALA A 147 28.47 -2.10 -14.98
CA ALA A 147 28.94 -1.18 -13.97
C ALA A 147 27.81 -0.60 -13.10
N LEU A 148 26.54 -0.82 -13.47
CA LEU A 148 25.36 -0.34 -12.76
C LEU A 148 24.75 -1.44 -11.87
N PRO A 149 24.07 -1.07 -10.77
CA PRO A 149 23.26 -2.03 -10.03
C PRO A 149 22.12 -2.52 -10.92
N SER A 150 21.77 -3.79 -10.76
CA SER A 150 20.68 -4.42 -11.49
C SER A 150 19.71 -5.09 -10.52
N ALA A 151 18.42 -5.07 -10.86
CA ALA A 151 17.44 -5.84 -10.11
C ALA A 151 17.37 -7.25 -10.66
N ILE A 152 17.40 -8.23 -9.76
CA ILE A 152 17.21 -9.62 -10.15
C ILE A 152 15.71 -9.89 -10.33
N HIS A 153 15.35 -10.37 -11.51
CA HIS A 153 14.05 -10.94 -11.81
C HIS A 153 14.19 -12.45 -12.05
N ILE A 154 13.32 -13.21 -11.38
CA ILE A 154 13.20 -14.66 -11.59
C ILE A 154 11.80 -14.88 -12.14
N PRO A 155 11.66 -15.18 -13.44
CA PRO A 155 10.38 -15.57 -14.03
C PRO A 155 9.91 -16.89 -13.39
N ASP A 156 8.59 -17.06 -13.34
CA ASP A 156 7.83 -18.15 -12.69
C ASP A 156 8.63 -19.37 -12.17
N LYS A 157 8.57 -19.61 -10.85
CA LYS A 157 9.25 -20.72 -10.15
C LYS A 157 8.80 -22.12 -10.58
N ARG A 158 7.78 -22.23 -11.44
CA ARG A 158 7.24 -23.49 -11.96
C ARG A 158 8.02 -24.03 -13.16
N LEU A 159 8.94 -23.25 -13.74
CA LEU A 159 9.78 -23.71 -14.83
C LEU A 159 10.89 -24.63 -14.31
N THR A 160 11.16 -25.72 -15.04
CA THR A 160 12.24 -26.67 -14.76
C THR A 160 13.65 -26.07 -14.88
N LYS A 161 13.76 -24.87 -15.45
CA LYS A 161 15.01 -24.12 -15.58
C LYS A 161 14.81 -22.69 -15.08
N ILE A 162 15.44 -22.36 -13.97
CA ILE A 162 15.45 -21.00 -13.40
C ILE A 162 16.27 -20.11 -14.34
N ARG A 163 15.62 -19.21 -15.08
CA ARG A 163 16.31 -18.13 -15.81
C ARG A 163 16.44 -16.93 -14.87
N ILE A 164 17.66 -16.46 -14.65
CA ILE A 164 17.91 -15.21 -13.94
C ILE A 164 17.94 -14.10 -14.97
N GLU A 165 17.07 -13.11 -14.82
CA GLU A 165 17.01 -11.94 -15.69
C GLU A 165 17.46 -10.70 -14.93
N LEU A 166 18.48 -10.03 -15.47
CA LEU A 166 18.91 -8.74 -14.95
C LEU A 166 18.04 -7.64 -15.55
N GLN A 167 17.42 -6.85 -14.68
CA GLN A 167 16.63 -5.69 -15.05
C GLN A 167 17.35 -4.40 -14.70
N TYR A 168 17.12 -3.36 -15.50
CA TYR A 168 17.71 -2.03 -15.33
C TYR A 168 16.63 -0.95 -15.53
N TRP A 169 16.81 0.18 -14.85
CA TRP A 169 15.99 1.37 -15.06
C TRP A 169 16.51 2.15 -16.28
N ALA A 170 15.76 2.09 -17.38
CA ALA A 170 16.18 2.63 -18.67
C ALA A 170 16.54 4.13 -18.64
N PRO A 171 15.81 5.02 -17.93
CA PRO A 171 16.19 6.42 -17.79
C PRO A 171 17.60 6.62 -17.19
N GLN A 172 17.96 5.84 -16.17
CA GLN A 172 19.30 5.90 -15.58
C GLN A 172 20.37 5.42 -16.56
N VAL A 173 20.15 4.30 -17.24
CA VAL A 173 21.08 3.78 -18.25
C VAL A 173 21.30 4.82 -19.35
N GLN A 174 20.22 5.47 -19.82
CA GLN A 174 20.29 6.52 -20.84
C GLN A 174 21.02 7.78 -20.35
N GLY A 175 20.86 8.16 -19.08
CA GLY A 175 21.60 9.29 -18.48
C GLY A 175 23.10 9.00 -18.45
N VAL A 176 23.48 7.85 -17.88
CA VAL A 176 24.88 7.43 -17.77
C VAL A 176 25.51 7.22 -19.14
N TYR A 177 24.76 6.69 -20.12
CA TYR A 177 25.25 6.55 -21.48
C TYR A 177 25.56 7.88 -22.14
N ARG A 178 24.75 8.92 -21.90
CA ARG A 178 25.02 10.27 -22.43
C ARG A 178 26.34 10.83 -21.89
N GLU A 179 26.62 10.62 -20.61
CA GLU A 179 27.90 11.03 -20.00
C GLU A 179 29.07 10.21 -20.56
N TYR A 180 28.94 8.89 -20.57
CA TYR A 180 29.95 7.97 -21.08
C TYR A 180 30.32 8.26 -22.55
N SER A 181 29.33 8.60 -23.37
CA SER A 181 29.52 8.86 -24.81
C SER A 181 30.27 10.16 -25.09
N ARG A 182 30.24 11.13 -24.17
CA ARG A 182 30.98 12.40 -24.28
C ARG A 182 32.48 12.24 -23.99
N LEU A 183 32.89 11.16 -23.35
CA LEU A 183 34.28 10.89 -23.04
C LEU A 183 35.04 10.53 -24.32
N LYS A 184 36.10 11.29 -24.63
CA LYS A 184 36.84 11.15 -25.90
C LYS A 184 37.84 9.99 -25.89
N THR A 185 38.45 9.71 -24.74
CA THR A 185 39.53 8.72 -24.65
C THR A 185 39.09 7.45 -23.95
N ILE A 186 39.72 6.33 -24.31
CA ILE A 186 39.49 5.02 -23.68
C ILE A 186 39.85 5.08 -22.19
N GLU A 187 40.90 5.81 -21.82
CA GLU A 187 41.34 5.95 -20.44
C GLU A 187 40.30 6.66 -19.57
N LEU A 188 39.71 7.76 -20.06
CA LEU A 188 38.62 8.44 -19.36
C LEU A 188 37.40 7.53 -19.21
N LYS A 189 37.04 6.80 -20.26
CA LYS A 189 35.94 5.82 -20.21
C LYS A 189 36.21 4.71 -19.18
N ARG A 190 37.44 4.21 -19.09
CA ARG A 190 37.83 3.20 -18.10
C ARG A 190 37.71 3.72 -16.67
N LYS A 191 38.26 4.91 -16.39
CA LYS A 191 38.16 5.57 -15.08
C LYS A 191 36.70 5.85 -14.69
N PHE A 192 35.89 6.30 -15.64
CA PHE A 192 34.46 6.51 -15.44
C PHE A 192 33.74 5.22 -15.02
N LEU A 193 33.94 4.13 -15.77
CA LEU A 193 33.33 2.83 -15.44
C LEU A 193 33.81 2.28 -14.09
N GLN A 194 35.07 2.51 -13.71
CA GLN A 194 35.60 2.12 -12.41
C GLN A 194 34.94 2.90 -11.27
N SER A 195 34.81 4.22 -11.42
CA SER A 195 34.10 5.06 -10.44
C SER A 195 32.62 4.64 -10.33
N LEU A 196 31.98 4.37 -11.47
CA LEU A 196 30.59 3.92 -11.50
C LEU A 196 30.41 2.58 -10.78
N LYS A 197 31.31 1.61 -10.99
CA LYS A 197 31.29 0.33 -10.26
C LYS A 197 31.42 0.51 -8.76
N GLU A 198 32.28 1.41 -8.32
CA GLU A 198 32.47 1.67 -6.90
C GLU A 198 31.22 2.31 -6.27
N GLN A 199 30.59 3.26 -6.96
CA GLN A 199 29.31 3.82 -6.53
C GLN A 199 28.21 2.75 -6.50
N SER A 200 28.16 1.86 -7.49
CA SER A 200 27.20 0.77 -7.55
C SER A 200 27.33 -0.20 -6.38
N ARG A 201 28.56 -0.57 -5.99
CA ARG A 201 28.80 -1.41 -4.80
C ARG A 201 28.27 -0.79 -3.52
N LYS A 202 28.48 0.52 -3.33
CA LYS A 202 27.94 1.24 -2.17
C LYS A 202 26.40 1.22 -2.17
N LYS A 203 25.79 1.43 -3.34
CA LYS A 203 24.34 1.33 -3.51
C LYS A 203 23.81 -0.07 -3.28
N GLU A 204 24.52 -1.12 -3.67
CA GLU A 204 24.10 -2.51 -3.43
C GLU A 204 24.02 -2.83 -1.93
N ILE A 205 24.97 -2.35 -1.13
CA ILE A 205 24.94 -2.49 0.34
C ILE A 205 23.72 -1.77 0.91
N GLU A 206 23.45 -0.55 0.43
CA GLU A 206 22.27 0.22 0.84
C GLU A 206 20.96 -0.49 0.45
N ILE A 207 20.84 -0.96 -0.80
CA ILE A 207 19.70 -1.74 -1.31
C ILE A 207 19.45 -2.98 -0.45
N ALA A 208 20.52 -3.69 -0.05
CA ALA A 208 20.41 -4.87 0.81
C ALA A 208 19.82 -4.52 2.18
N LYS A 209 20.23 -3.40 2.78
CA LYS A 209 19.65 -2.87 4.03
C LYS A 209 18.14 -2.65 3.90
N TYR A 210 17.69 -1.94 2.86
CA TYR A 210 16.27 -1.68 2.64
C TYR A 210 15.46 -2.94 2.34
N THR A 211 16.04 -3.87 1.58
CA THR A 211 15.40 -5.13 1.24
C THR A 211 15.16 -5.98 2.50
N SER A 212 16.19 -6.13 3.33
CA SER A 212 16.10 -6.83 4.62
C SER A 212 15.05 -6.20 5.54
N TRP A 213 15.11 -4.88 5.70
CA TRP A 213 14.13 -4.13 6.50
C TRP A 213 12.69 -4.35 5.99
N GLN A 214 12.48 -4.29 4.67
CA GLN A 214 11.15 -4.47 4.10
C GLN A 214 10.60 -5.88 4.31
N GLU A 215 11.46 -6.91 4.26
CA GLU A 215 11.07 -8.28 4.57
C GLU A 215 10.70 -8.46 6.04
N GLU A 216 11.48 -7.91 6.95
CA GLU A 216 11.18 -7.92 8.38
C GLU A 216 9.87 -7.18 8.68
N TYR A 217 9.68 -6.00 8.08
CA TYR A 217 8.47 -5.21 8.22
C TYR A 217 7.23 -5.98 7.74
N LYS A 218 7.33 -6.67 6.60
CA LYS A 218 6.25 -7.54 6.10
C LYS A 218 5.93 -8.67 7.08
N LYS A 219 6.94 -9.32 7.65
CA LYS A 219 6.75 -10.37 8.67
C LYS A 219 6.04 -9.82 9.91
N LYS A 220 6.49 -8.67 10.43
CA LYS A 220 5.82 -7.99 11.56
C LYS A 220 4.36 -7.68 11.24
N CYS A 221 4.08 -7.10 10.08
CA CYS A 221 2.70 -6.81 9.65
C CYS A 221 1.83 -8.07 9.56
N GLU A 222 2.37 -9.17 9.06
CA GLU A 222 1.63 -10.43 8.98
C GLU A 222 1.36 -11.01 10.38
N ASN A 223 2.35 -10.97 11.28
CA ASN A 223 2.18 -11.37 12.67
C ASN A 223 1.10 -10.54 13.37
N PHE A 224 1.08 -9.22 13.17
CA PHE A 224 0.02 -8.36 13.71
C PHE A 224 -1.37 -8.74 13.20
N LYS A 225 -1.51 -9.11 11.92
CA LYS A 225 -2.80 -9.60 11.39
C LYS A 225 -3.21 -10.92 12.03
N ILE A 226 -2.27 -11.87 12.16
CA ILE A 226 -2.52 -13.17 12.80
C ILE A 226 -2.98 -12.95 14.24
N GLN A 227 -2.26 -12.11 15.00
CA GLN A 227 -2.61 -11.77 16.36
C GLN A 227 -3.99 -11.09 16.46
N ALA A 228 -4.31 -10.16 15.55
CA ALA A 228 -5.61 -9.49 15.54
C ALA A 228 -6.77 -10.47 15.24
N ILE A 229 -6.56 -11.43 14.33
CA ILE A 229 -7.53 -12.49 14.05
C ILE A 229 -7.72 -13.37 15.29
N GLU A 230 -6.63 -13.72 15.96
CA GLU A 230 -6.67 -14.57 17.16
C GLU A 230 -7.36 -13.87 18.34
N ASN A 231 -7.00 -12.61 18.61
CA ASN A 231 -7.67 -11.78 19.61
C ASN A 231 -9.17 -11.67 19.33
N ARG A 232 -9.56 -11.51 18.06
CA ARG A 232 -10.97 -11.49 17.64
C ARG A 232 -11.66 -12.83 17.92
N ARG A 233 -11.02 -13.96 17.62
CA ARG A 233 -11.56 -15.31 17.91
C ARG A 233 -11.77 -15.51 19.40
N ASN A 234 -10.77 -15.17 20.21
CA ASN A 234 -10.84 -15.28 21.66
C ASN A 234 -11.98 -14.43 22.23
N ALA A 235 -12.18 -13.21 21.72
CA ALA A 235 -13.31 -12.37 22.11
C ALA A 235 -14.67 -12.99 21.74
N ILE A 236 -14.80 -13.61 20.56
CA ILE A 236 -16.03 -14.34 20.18
C ILE A 236 -16.27 -15.52 21.11
N ILE A 237 -15.24 -16.32 21.37
CA ILE A 237 -15.31 -17.50 22.24
C ILE A 237 -15.72 -17.10 23.66
N SER A 238 -15.11 -16.06 24.23
CA SER A 238 -15.47 -15.52 25.55
C SER A 238 -16.94 -15.14 25.61
N ARG A 239 -17.44 -14.38 24.62
CA ARG A 239 -18.86 -13.98 24.58
C ARG A 239 -19.82 -15.16 24.47
N VAL A 240 -19.45 -16.19 23.70
CA VAL A 240 -20.26 -17.41 23.60
C VAL A 240 -20.25 -18.18 24.93
N TYR A 241 -19.13 -18.24 25.64
CA TYR A 241 -19.08 -18.83 26.98
C TYR A 241 -19.90 -18.04 28.00
N GLU A 242 -19.87 -16.71 27.96
CA GLU A 242 -20.75 -15.86 28.78
C GLU A 242 -22.21 -16.18 28.51
N MET A 243 -22.60 -16.22 27.23
CA MET A 243 -23.94 -16.58 26.79
C MET A 243 -24.36 -17.97 27.29
N MET A 244 -23.45 -18.95 27.32
CA MET A 244 -23.75 -20.29 27.84
C MET A 244 -24.08 -20.33 29.34
N ASN A 245 -23.61 -19.35 30.11
CA ASN A 245 -23.91 -19.24 31.54
C ASN A 245 -25.25 -18.52 31.79
N GLU A 246 -25.85 -17.93 30.75
CA GLU A 246 -27.18 -17.33 30.84
C GLU A 246 -28.24 -18.44 30.98
N ARG A 247 -29.24 -18.19 31.85
CA ARG A 247 -30.38 -19.11 32.06
C ARG A 247 -31.64 -18.69 31.32
N TYR A 248 -31.67 -17.45 30.84
CA TYR A 248 -32.82 -16.83 30.19
C TYR A 248 -32.36 -16.16 28.91
N ASP A 249 -33.17 -16.23 27.85
CA ASP A 249 -32.89 -15.50 26.61
C ASP A 249 -33.23 -14.01 26.78
N ASP A 250 -32.95 -13.21 25.76
CA ASP A 250 -33.31 -11.78 25.76
C ASP A 250 -34.84 -11.57 25.88
N ASP A 251 -35.66 -12.59 25.63
CA ASP A 251 -37.13 -12.59 25.76
C ASP A 251 -37.61 -13.16 27.12
N GLY A 252 -36.69 -13.51 28.04
CA GLY A 252 -37.00 -14.01 29.37
C GLY A 252 -37.42 -15.49 29.45
N LYS A 253 -37.30 -16.27 28.37
CA LYS A 253 -37.60 -17.72 28.41
C LYS A 253 -36.41 -18.49 28.96
N GLU A 254 -36.70 -19.41 29.89
CA GLU A 254 -35.68 -20.28 30.45
C GLU A 254 -35.19 -21.26 29.37
N PHE A 255 -33.89 -21.30 29.17
CA PHE A 255 -33.27 -22.23 28.25
C PHE A 255 -31.82 -22.50 28.65
N LYS A 256 -31.31 -23.65 28.22
CA LYS A 256 -29.95 -24.09 28.54
C LYS A 256 -29.16 -24.28 27.26
N TRP A 257 -28.21 -23.38 27.02
CA TRP A 257 -27.27 -23.54 25.93
C TRP A 257 -26.42 -24.79 26.11
N GLN A 258 -26.25 -25.56 25.03
CA GLN A 258 -25.32 -26.67 24.97
C GLN A 258 -24.20 -26.37 23.98
N TRP A 259 -22.94 -26.52 24.41
CA TRP A 259 -21.77 -26.28 23.57
C TRP A 259 -21.81 -27.06 22.27
N LYS A 260 -22.24 -28.33 22.32
CA LYS A 260 -22.35 -29.21 21.15
C LYS A 260 -23.23 -28.57 20.07
N THR A 261 -24.40 -28.08 20.46
CA THR A 261 -25.36 -27.43 19.57
C THR A 261 -24.82 -26.12 19.02
N LEU A 262 -24.21 -25.28 19.87
CA LEU A 262 -23.65 -23.98 19.48
C LEU A 262 -22.47 -24.10 18.53
N ASN A 263 -21.54 -25.01 18.84
CA ASN A 263 -20.35 -25.24 18.04
C ASN A 263 -20.71 -25.72 16.62
N ASP A 264 -21.88 -26.37 16.46
CA ASP A 264 -22.34 -26.86 15.18
C ASP A 264 -23.04 -25.83 14.29
N LEU A 265 -23.44 -24.69 14.84
CA LEU A 265 -24.11 -23.63 14.08
C LEU A 265 -23.16 -22.99 13.07
N ASN A 266 -23.61 -22.92 11.81
CA ASN A 266 -22.88 -22.27 10.73
C ASN A 266 -22.54 -20.80 11.04
N ALA A 267 -23.43 -20.09 11.74
CA ALA A 267 -23.19 -18.71 12.16
C ALA A 267 -21.92 -18.59 13.05
N TYR A 268 -21.77 -19.48 14.02
CA TYR A 268 -20.60 -19.54 14.90
C TYR A 268 -19.35 -20.02 14.15
N LYS A 269 -19.45 -21.13 13.39
CA LYS A 269 -18.33 -21.65 12.57
C LYS A 269 -17.77 -20.58 11.62
N ASN A 270 -18.65 -19.82 10.97
CA ASN A 270 -18.25 -18.74 10.06
C ASN A 270 -17.61 -17.56 10.80
N ALA A 271 -18.10 -17.23 12.00
CA ALA A 271 -17.53 -16.17 12.82
C ALA A 271 -16.09 -16.51 13.27
N ILE A 272 -15.84 -17.73 13.72
CA ILE A 272 -14.50 -18.21 14.14
C ILE A 272 -13.54 -18.35 12.95
N LYS A 273 -14.03 -18.84 11.80
CA LYS A 273 -13.23 -18.96 10.57
C LYS A 273 -12.97 -17.63 9.87
N SER A 274 -13.57 -16.54 10.33
CA SER A 274 -13.38 -15.21 9.74
C SER A 274 -11.91 -14.81 9.74
N LYS A 275 -11.44 -14.26 8.61
CA LYS A 275 -10.11 -13.66 8.46
C LYS A 275 -10.11 -12.15 8.73
N SER A 276 -11.18 -11.62 9.33
CA SER A 276 -11.30 -10.21 9.66
C SER A 276 -10.31 -9.83 10.76
N THR A 277 -9.49 -8.81 10.52
CA THR A 277 -8.59 -8.22 11.52
C THR A 277 -9.25 -7.11 12.34
N ALA A 278 -10.50 -6.73 12.02
CA ALA A 278 -11.22 -5.72 12.79
C ALA A 278 -11.57 -6.24 14.20
N PRO A 279 -11.50 -5.40 15.25
CA PRO A 279 -11.90 -5.77 16.60
C PRO A 279 -13.32 -6.36 16.66
N PHE A 280 -13.55 -7.29 17.59
CA PHE A 280 -14.90 -7.81 17.84
C PHE A 280 -15.65 -6.85 18.76
N THR A 281 -16.50 -6.00 18.17
CA THR A 281 -17.22 -4.96 18.90
C THR A 281 -18.55 -5.47 19.45
N GLU A 282 -19.12 -4.74 20.40
CA GLU A 282 -20.44 -5.03 20.97
C GLU A 282 -21.54 -5.10 19.90
N LYS A 283 -21.49 -4.22 18.90
CA LYS A 283 -22.39 -4.26 17.74
C LYS A 283 -22.24 -5.57 16.95
N ALA A 284 -21.00 -6.04 16.77
CA ALA A 284 -20.74 -7.31 16.08
C ALA A 284 -21.23 -8.50 16.90
N TRP A 285 -21.10 -8.47 18.23
CA TRP A 285 -21.66 -9.47 19.14
C TRP A 285 -23.18 -9.56 19.03
N LYS A 286 -23.90 -8.44 19.17
CA LYS A 286 -25.37 -8.40 19.04
C LYS A 286 -25.89 -8.92 17.70
N LEU A 287 -25.11 -8.77 16.62
CA LEU A 287 -25.46 -9.31 15.31
C LEU A 287 -25.19 -10.82 15.21
N LEU A 288 -24.12 -11.30 15.84
CA LEU A 288 -23.79 -12.73 15.88
C LEU A 288 -24.77 -13.49 16.77
N ARG A 289 -25.04 -12.98 17.98
CA ARG A 289 -25.97 -13.53 18.97
C ARG A 289 -27.35 -13.80 18.35
N ARG A 290 -27.96 -12.77 17.74
CA ARG A 290 -29.26 -12.91 17.04
C ARG A 290 -29.27 -14.02 15.99
N LYS A 291 -28.17 -14.21 15.25
CA LYS A 291 -28.06 -15.29 14.26
C LYS A 291 -27.95 -16.67 14.90
N ILE A 292 -27.24 -16.76 16.03
CA ILE A 292 -27.11 -17.98 16.80
C ILE A 292 -28.46 -18.38 17.40
N GLU A 293 -29.14 -17.45 18.06
CA GLU A 293 -30.49 -17.65 18.62
C GLU A 293 -31.49 -18.07 17.56
N SER A 294 -31.57 -17.32 16.44
CA SER A 294 -32.47 -17.66 15.33
C SER A 294 -32.24 -19.07 14.79
N ALA A 295 -30.98 -19.46 14.61
CA ALA A 295 -30.63 -20.80 14.14
C ALA A 295 -30.91 -21.89 15.18
N HIS A 296 -30.76 -21.58 16.47
CA HIS A 296 -31.05 -22.49 17.57
C HIS A 296 -32.56 -22.78 17.68
N TYR A 297 -33.41 -21.75 17.65
CA TYR A 297 -34.87 -21.95 17.71
C TYR A 297 -35.42 -22.72 16.51
N ILE A 298 -34.84 -22.55 15.32
CA ILE A 298 -35.21 -23.34 14.14
C ILE A 298 -34.90 -24.83 14.40
N ASN A 299 -33.71 -25.13 14.91
CA ASN A 299 -33.30 -26.51 15.20
C ASN A 299 -34.08 -27.16 16.36
N MET A 300 -34.68 -26.38 17.27
CA MET A 300 -35.55 -26.91 18.34
C MET A 300 -36.99 -27.18 17.89
N LYS A 301 -37.44 -26.60 16.78
CA LYS A 301 -38.80 -26.77 16.25
C LYS A 301 -38.92 -27.89 15.20
N MET A 302 -37.80 -28.47 14.79
CA MET A 302 -37.71 -29.66 13.92
C MET A 302 -37.50 -30.92 14.77
#